data_AF-A0A3M8SUZ7-F1
#
_entry.id   AF-A0A3M8SUZ7-F1
#
_cell.length_a   1.000
_cell.length_b   1.000
_cell.length_c   1.000
_cell.angle_alpha   90.00
_cell.angle_beta   90.00
_cell.angle_gamma   90.00
#
_symmetry.space_group_name_H-M   'P 1'
#
loop_
_entity.id
_entity.type
_entity.pdbx_description
1 polymer ?
#
loop_
_entity_poly.entity_id
_entity_poly.type
_entity_poly.pdbx_seq_one_letter_code
_entity_poly.pdbx_strand_id
1 'polypeptide(L)'
;MPKKLMTCIHLQPIESAIRAGGIAVAASGDWWGSGSTANVTFDCVLDRRAIERRFAPPAFVHWHEYDGRGAGHEAGFDCTQCGSLLVGGFKKYGGRRWPSG
;
A
#
# COMPACT_ATOMS: atom_id res chain seq x y z
N MET A 1 -14.96 -11.07 14.01
CA MET A 1 -14.56 -11.75 12.77
C MET A 1 -13.27 -11.10 12.28
N PRO A 2 -12.20 -11.85 11.96
CA PRO A 2 -10.99 -11.25 11.38
C PRO A 2 -11.38 -10.59 10.05
N LYS A 3 -11.07 -9.30 9.96
CA LYS A 3 -11.42 -8.46 8.81
C LYS A 3 -10.58 -8.96 7.63
N LYS A 4 -11.21 -9.62 6.65
CA LYS A 4 -10.54 -10.21 5.46
C LYS A 4 -9.52 -9.21 4.91
N LEU A 5 -8.28 -9.68 4.74
CA LEU A 5 -7.21 -8.90 4.13
C LEU A 5 -7.41 -8.90 2.61
N MET A 6 -7.08 -7.77 2.00
CA MET A 6 -7.37 -7.47 0.59
C MET A 6 -6.17 -7.73 -0.33
N THR A 7 -4.96 -7.80 0.23
CA THR A 7 -3.72 -7.99 -0.53
C THR A 7 -3.21 -9.42 -0.50
N CYS A 8 -2.23 -9.72 -1.36
CA CYS A 8 -1.53 -11.00 -1.36
C CYS A 8 -0.77 -11.25 -0.04
N ILE A 9 -0.48 -12.52 0.27
CA ILE A 9 0.20 -12.94 1.51
C ILE A 9 1.51 -12.18 1.78
N HIS A 10 2.20 -11.72 0.73
CA HIS A 10 3.45 -10.97 0.84
C HIS A 10 3.26 -9.51 1.31
N LEU A 11 2.09 -8.92 1.07
CA LEU A 11 1.73 -7.56 1.48
C LEU A 11 0.85 -7.53 2.73
N GLN A 12 0.24 -8.66 3.10
CA GLN A 12 -0.60 -8.80 4.29
C GLN A 12 0.05 -8.34 5.61
N PRO A 13 1.35 -8.54 5.88
CA PRO A 13 1.97 -8.02 7.10
C PRO A 13 1.91 -6.49 7.18
N ILE A 14 2.13 -5.82 6.05
CA ILE A 14 2.08 -4.35 5.92
C ILE A 14 0.61 -3.90 6.05
N GLU A 15 -0.30 -4.51 5.28
CA GLU A 15 -1.74 -4.22 5.32
C GLU A 15 -2.31 -4.33 6.74
N SER A 16 -1.99 -5.44 7.42
CA SER A 16 -2.46 -5.71 8.78
C SER A 16 -1.97 -4.66 9.77
N ALA A 17 -0.71 -4.24 9.64
CA ALA A 17 -0.13 -3.25 10.53
C ALA A 17 -0.70 -1.84 10.30
N ILE A 18 -0.99 -1.46 9.05
CA ILE A 18 -1.66 -0.20 8.73
C ILE A 18 -3.05 -0.17 9.37
N ARG A 19 -3.82 -1.25 9.20
CA ARG A 19 -5.18 -1.39 9.77
C ARG A 19 -5.16 -1.43 11.29
N ALA A 20 -4.17 -2.09 11.90
CA ALA A 20 -3.97 -2.09 13.34
C ALA A 20 -3.62 -0.69 13.88
N GLY A 21 -2.99 0.15 13.06
CA GLY A 21 -2.78 1.58 13.34
C GLY A 21 -4.03 2.45 13.19
N GLY A 22 -5.21 1.85 12.96
CA GLY A 22 -6.48 2.57 12.81
C GLY A 22 -6.60 3.36 11.50
N ILE A 23 -5.77 3.07 10.50
CA ILE A 23 -5.84 3.74 9.19
C ILE A 23 -6.89 3.05 8.34
N ALA A 24 -7.79 3.86 7.77
CA ALA A 24 -8.86 3.39 6.91
C ALA A 24 -8.36 3.03 5.51
N VAL A 25 -9.03 2.06 4.90
CA VAL A 25 -8.90 1.78 3.47
C VAL A 25 -9.70 2.86 2.73
N ALA A 26 -9.03 3.59 1.84
CA ALA A 26 -9.65 4.60 0.99
C ALA A 26 -10.32 3.97 -0.24
N ALA A 27 -9.68 2.97 -0.85
CA ALA A 27 -10.19 2.25 -2.01
C ALA A 27 -9.59 0.83 -2.08
N SER A 28 -10.27 -0.09 -2.75
CA SER A 28 -9.76 -1.44 -3.02
C SER A 28 -10.41 -2.04 -4.27
N GLY A 29 -9.72 -2.94 -4.96
CA GLY A 29 -10.28 -3.68 -6.11
C GLY A 29 -9.24 -4.03 -7.16
N ASP A 30 -9.69 -4.40 -8.36
CA ASP A 30 -8.84 -4.47 -9.54
C ASP A 30 -8.76 -3.09 -10.18
N TRP A 31 -7.56 -2.52 -10.18
CA TRP A 31 -7.28 -1.30 -10.91
C TRP A 31 -6.53 -1.66 -12.17
N TRP A 32 -6.86 -0.95 -13.25
CA TRP A 32 -6.19 -1.07 -14.56
C TRP A 32 -6.46 -2.39 -15.29
N GLY A 33 -7.48 -3.16 -14.89
CA GLY A 33 -7.92 -4.36 -15.62
C GLY A 33 -6.86 -5.46 -15.67
N SER A 34 -6.01 -5.51 -14.64
CA SER A 34 -4.87 -6.43 -14.55
C SER A 34 -5.30 -7.87 -14.23
N GLY A 35 -6.56 -8.08 -13.83
CA GLY A 35 -7.05 -9.34 -13.30
C GLY A 35 -6.65 -9.57 -11.83
N SER A 36 -5.88 -8.65 -11.23
CA SER A 36 -5.52 -8.69 -9.83
C SER A 36 -6.57 -7.94 -9.00
N THR A 37 -7.43 -8.69 -8.30
CA THR A 37 -8.44 -8.12 -7.39
C THR A 37 -7.86 -7.61 -6.06
N ALA A 38 -6.53 -7.60 -5.93
CA ALA A 38 -5.81 -7.48 -4.67
C ALA A 38 -5.09 -6.13 -4.52
N ASN A 39 -5.65 -5.05 -5.05
CA ASN A 39 -5.11 -3.70 -4.86
C ASN A 39 -5.85 -2.96 -3.73
N VAL A 40 -5.12 -2.18 -2.93
CA VAL A 40 -5.67 -1.42 -1.81
C VAL A 40 -4.97 -0.07 -1.65
N THR A 41 -5.77 0.99 -1.44
CA THR A 41 -5.30 2.34 -1.08
C THR A 41 -5.65 2.60 0.37
N PHE A 42 -4.69 3.11 1.13
CA PHE A 42 -4.91 3.57 2.50
C PHE A 42 -4.93 5.10 2.58
N ASP A 43 -5.75 5.63 3.50
CA ASP A 43 -5.79 7.07 3.81
C ASP A 43 -4.60 7.49 4.70
N CYS A 44 -3.39 7.30 4.17
CA CYS A 44 -2.14 7.64 4.82
C CYS A 44 -1.02 7.83 3.79
N VAL A 45 0.08 8.48 4.21
CA VAL A 45 1.32 8.57 3.42
C VAL A 45 2.29 7.51 3.92
N LEU A 46 2.65 6.56 3.08
CA LEU A 46 3.55 5.47 3.43
C LEU A 46 5.01 5.96 3.51
N ASP A 47 5.69 5.66 4.61
CA ASP A 47 7.13 5.87 4.75
C ASP A 47 7.87 4.61 4.31
N ARG A 48 8.34 4.63 3.06
CA ARG A 48 9.12 3.54 2.44
C ARG A 48 10.21 3.00 3.39
N ARG A 49 11.08 3.88 3.89
CA ARG A 49 12.26 3.45 4.67
C ARG A 49 11.86 2.83 6.00
N ALA A 50 10.84 3.38 6.67
CA ALA A 50 10.34 2.83 7.91
C ALA A 50 9.67 1.46 7.70
N ILE A 51 8.95 1.28 6.60
CA ILE A 51 8.29 0.02 6.25
C ILE A 51 9.34 -1.03 5.87
N GLU A 52 10.29 -0.71 4.99
CA GLU A 52 11.37 -1.62 4.60
C GLU A 52 12.16 -2.10 5.82
N ARG A 53 12.49 -1.22 6.78
CA ARG A 53 13.17 -1.62 8.03
C ARG A 53 12.32 -2.50 8.92
N ARG A 54 11.01 -2.23 9.03
CA ARG A 54 10.12 -2.92 9.97
C ARG A 54 9.70 -4.29 9.46
N PHE A 55 9.46 -4.43 8.17
CA PHE A 55 8.87 -5.64 7.59
C PHE A 55 9.85 -6.44 6.73
N ALA A 56 10.97 -5.83 6.30
CA ALA A 56 11.96 -6.44 5.41
C ALA A 56 11.29 -7.25 4.28
N PRO A 57 10.46 -6.59 3.43
CA PRO A 57 9.68 -7.30 2.43
C PRO A 57 10.60 -8.05 1.44
N PRO A 58 10.15 -9.17 0.86
CA PRO A 58 10.94 -9.94 -0.09
C PRO A 58 11.38 -9.12 -1.31
N ALA A 59 12.45 -9.55 -1.98
CA ALA A 59 13.04 -8.82 -3.10
C ALA A 59 12.09 -8.59 -4.30
N PHE A 60 11.03 -9.39 -4.45
CA PHE A 60 10.01 -9.23 -5.50
C PHE A 60 8.87 -8.26 -5.12
N VAL A 61 8.90 -7.72 -3.90
CA VAL A 61 8.04 -6.65 -3.44
C VAL A 61 8.82 -5.35 -3.55
N HIS A 62 8.48 -4.53 -4.54
CA HIS A 62 9.19 -3.29 -4.83
C HIS A 62 8.42 -2.08 -4.33
N TRP A 63 9.14 -0.99 -4.11
CA TRP A 63 8.52 0.31 -3.92
C TRP A 63 8.20 0.92 -5.27
N HIS A 64 6.93 1.26 -5.47
CA HIS A 64 6.44 1.98 -6.63
C HIS A 64 6.05 3.40 -6.22
N GLU A 65 6.47 4.38 -7.01
CA GLU A 65 6.08 5.78 -6.85
C GLU A 65 5.70 6.36 -8.20
N TYR A 66 4.46 6.84 -8.30
CA TYR A 66 3.92 7.47 -9.49
C TYR A 66 3.58 8.92 -9.21
N ASP A 67 4.34 9.82 -9.84
CA ASP A 67 4.13 11.28 -9.79
C ASP A 67 3.40 11.74 -11.05
N GLY A 68 2.09 11.42 -11.13
CA GLY A 68 1.26 11.75 -12.28
C GLY A 68 0.66 13.16 -12.20
N ARG A 69 1.07 14.07 -13.09
CA ARG A 69 0.49 15.44 -13.18
C ARG A 69 -1.02 15.50 -13.49
N GLY A 70 -1.65 14.39 -13.89
CA GLY A 70 -3.06 14.35 -14.28
C GLY A 70 -3.90 13.17 -13.73
N ALA A 71 -3.27 12.14 -13.14
CA ALA A 71 -3.97 10.92 -12.72
C ALA A 71 -3.92 10.68 -11.19
N GLY A 72 -3.44 11.66 -10.44
CA GLY A 72 -3.15 11.51 -9.01
C GLY A 72 -1.71 11.10 -8.77
N HIS A 73 -1.31 11.14 -7.50
CA HIS A 73 0.02 10.81 -7.06
C HIS A 73 -0.09 9.67 -6.04
N GLU A 74 0.57 8.56 -6.30
CA GLU A 74 0.47 7.35 -5.47
C GLU A 74 1.85 6.81 -5.17
N ALA A 75 2.06 6.33 -3.94
CA ALA A 75 3.30 5.68 -3.56
C ALA A 75 3.01 4.48 -2.66
N GLY A 76 3.69 3.38 -2.89
CA GLY A 76 3.36 2.12 -2.25
C GLY A 76 4.25 0.96 -2.64
N PHE A 77 3.77 -0.25 -2.33
CA PHE A 77 4.46 -1.49 -2.61
C PHE A 77 3.70 -2.32 -3.64
N ASP A 78 4.41 -2.75 -4.68
CA ASP A 78 3.92 -3.69 -5.67
C ASP A 78 4.59 -5.05 -5.50
N CYS A 79 3.79 -6.12 -5.51
CA CYS A 79 4.28 -7.49 -5.49
C CYS A 79 4.28 -8.04 -6.92
N THR A 80 5.44 -8.07 -7.56
CA THR A 80 5.56 -8.49 -8.98
C THR A 80 5.21 -9.96 -9.20
N GLN A 81 5.32 -10.80 -8.18
CA GLN A 81 4.94 -12.21 -8.26
C GLN A 81 3.42 -12.43 -8.24
N CYS A 82 2.67 -11.56 -7.56
CA CYS A 82 1.22 -11.71 -7.41
C CYS A 82 0.42 -10.66 -8.18
N GLY A 83 1.07 -9.62 -8.72
CA GLY A 83 0.41 -8.45 -9.31
C GLY A 83 -0.43 -7.65 -8.31
N SER A 84 -0.17 -7.74 -7.01
CA SER A 84 -0.94 -7.06 -5.95
C SER A 84 -0.26 -5.75 -5.57
N LEU A 85 -1.07 -4.70 -5.36
CA LEU A 85 -0.59 -3.35 -5.06
C LEU A 85 -1.14 -2.85 -3.71
N LEU A 86 -0.28 -2.28 -2.89
CA LEU A 86 -0.65 -1.59 -1.65
C LEU A 86 -0.11 -0.17 -1.71
N VAL A 87 -0.98 0.82 -1.80
CA VAL A 87 -0.60 2.23 -1.94
C VAL A 87 -1.17 3.10 -0.82
N GLY A 88 -0.51 4.23 -0.59
CA GLY A 88 -1.02 5.34 0.19
C GLY A 88 -1.15 6.60 -0.66
N GLY A 89 -1.70 7.64 -0.06
CA GLY A 89 -1.73 8.98 -0.63
C GLY A 89 -0.33 9.63 -0.69
N PHE A 90 -0.18 10.63 -1.55
CA PHE A 90 1.08 11.33 -1.74
C PHE A 90 1.35 12.40 -0.70
N LYS A 91 2.61 12.49 -0.27
CA LYS A 91 3.13 13.46 0.72
C LYS A 91 2.74 14.93 0.44
N LYS A 92 2.51 15.28 -0.83
CA LYS A 92 2.24 16.65 -1.30
C LYS A 92 0.85 17.20 -0.91
N TYR A 93 -0.13 16.33 -0.65
CA TYR A 93 -1.52 16.76 -0.35
C TYR A 93 -1.85 16.80 1.15
N GLY A 94 -0.85 16.58 2.01
CA GLY A 94 -1.09 16.36 3.44
C GLY A 94 -1.67 14.97 3.71
N GLY A 95 -1.56 14.52 4.95
CA GLY A 95 -2.06 13.20 5.36
C GLY A 95 -1.28 12.62 6.54
N ARG A 96 -1.90 11.68 7.25
CA ARG A 96 -1.24 10.95 8.34
C ARG A 96 -0.11 10.11 7.75
N ARG A 97 1.14 10.39 8.13
CA ARG A 97 2.28 9.56 7.74
C ARG A 97 2.25 8.26 8.54
N TRP A 98 2.50 7.14 7.87
CA TRP A 98 2.58 5.83 8.50
C TRP A 98 3.81 5.05 8.01
N PRO A 99 4.55 4.39 8.92
CA PRO A 99 4.42 4.43 10.37
C PRO A 99 4.70 5.84 10.92
N SER A 100 3.90 6.27 11.90
CA SER A 100 4.19 7.47 12.68
C SER A 100 5.35 7.13 13.62
N GLY A 101 6.56 7.48 13.22
CA GLY A 101 7.74 7.42 14.07
C GLY A 101 7.71 8.48 15.16
#